data_AF-A0A2S6QBG5-F1
#
_entry.id   AF-A0A2S6QBG5-F1
#
_cell.length_a   1.000
_cell.length_b   1.000
_cell.length_c   1.000
_cell.angle_alpha   90.00
_cell.angle_beta   90.00
_cell.angle_gamma   90.00
#
_symmetry.space_group_name_H-M   'P 1'
#
loop_
_entity.id
_entity.type
_entity.pdbx_description
1 polymer ?
#
loop_
_entity_poly.entity_id
_entity_poly.type
_entity_poly.pdbx_seq_one_letter_code
_entity_poly.pdbx_strand_id
1 'polypeptide(L)'
;MGFVPPTALYLYLIFVITGFLFGFGFASRDLLVWNLAPAGASGAVYGFVFSGLGIGSTFIPLIYGYFLGVSMEFYIFYVGGILIILAAVIIWPAGKRVDTYRR
;
A
#
# COMPACT_ATOMS: atom_id res chain seq x y z
N MET A 1 12.96 -25.13 -17.05
CA MET A 1 13.07 -24.48 -15.73
C MET A 1 14.31 -23.62 -15.78
N GLY A 2 14.13 -22.36 -16.21
CA GLY A 2 15.23 -21.51 -16.68
C GLY A 2 16.05 -20.98 -15.52
N PHE A 3 17.38 -21.11 -15.63
CA PHE A 3 18.31 -20.40 -14.77
C PHE A 3 18.00 -18.91 -14.83
N VAL A 4 17.66 -18.35 -13.68
CA VAL A 4 17.51 -16.91 -13.51
C VAL A 4 18.88 -16.28 -13.82
N PRO A 5 18.99 -15.35 -14.77
CA PRO A 5 20.26 -14.69 -15.04
C PRO A 5 20.78 -14.04 -13.75
N PRO A 6 22.11 -14.02 -13.48
CA PRO A 6 22.67 -13.51 -12.22
C PRO A 6 22.23 -12.07 -11.88
N THR A 7 21.89 -11.27 -12.89
CA THR A 7 21.34 -9.92 -12.76
C THR A 7 19.95 -9.88 -12.13
N ALA A 8 19.13 -10.92 -12.30
CA ALA A 8 17.79 -11.00 -11.74
C ALA A 8 17.78 -11.40 -10.26
N LEU A 9 18.90 -11.85 -9.67
CA LEU A 9 19.00 -12.13 -8.24
C LEU A 9 18.80 -10.86 -7.39
N TYR A 10 19.28 -9.71 -7.88
CA TYR A 10 19.01 -8.41 -7.27
C TYR A 10 17.52 -8.06 -7.28
N LEU A 11 16.81 -8.35 -8.37
CA LEU A 11 15.37 -8.13 -8.45
C LEU A 11 14.64 -8.99 -7.41
N TYR A 12 14.97 -10.28 -7.30
CA TYR A 12 14.36 -11.16 -6.29
C TYR A 12 14.51 -10.60 -4.87
N LEU A 13 15.71 -10.15 -4.50
CA LEU A 13 15.93 -9.55 -3.18
C LEU A 13 15.07 -8.30 -2.97
N ILE A 14 14.98 -7.42 -3.97
CA ILE A 14 14.14 -6.22 -3.91
C ILE A 14 12.67 -6.61 -3.75
N PHE A 15 12.16 -7.59 -4.50
CA PHE A 15 10.78 -8.05 -4.40
C PHE A 15 10.47 -8.68 -3.04
N VAL A 16 11.40 -9.46 -2.47
CA VAL A 16 11.25 -10.04 -1.13
C VAL A 16 11.14 -8.94 -0.07
N ILE A 17 12.05 -7.96 -0.11
CA ILE A 17 12.04 -6.83 0.83
C ILE A 17 10.75 -6.01 0.65
N THR A 18 10.38 -5.72 -0.60
CA THR A 18 9.18 -4.95 -0.91
C THR A 18 7.93 -5.67 -0.42
N GLY A 19 7.80 -6.98 -0.66
CA GLY A 19 6.68 -7.78 -0.19
C GLY A 19 6.59 -7.82 1.34
N PHE A 20 7.72 -7.95 2.03
CA PHE A 20 7.78 -7.89 3.48
C PHE A 20 7.33 -6.53 4.02
N LEU A 21 7.88 -5.43 3.48
CA LEU A 21 7.52 -4.06 3.88
C LEU A 21 6.06 -3.74 3.58
N PHE A 22 5.53 -4.21 2.45
CA PHE A 22 4.13 -4.02 2.07
C PHE A 22 3.18 -4.74 3.03
N GLY A 23 3.50 -5.98 3.41
CA GLY A 23 2.75 -6.72 4.44
C GLY A 23 2.78 -6.02 5.79
N PHE A 24 3.95 -5.54 6.21
CA PHE A 24 4.09 -4.78 7.46
C PHE A 24 3.27 -3.48 7.45
N GLY A 25 3.24 -2.78 6.31
CA GLY A 25 2.44 -1.56 6.12
C GLY A 25 0.94 -1.78 6.32
N PHE A 26 0.39 -2.90 5.82
CA PHE A 26 -1.02 -3.25 6.05
C PHE A 26 -1.34 -3.44 7.52
N ALA A 27 -0.51 -4.20 8.24
CA ALA A 27 -0.70 -4.41 9.69
C ALA A 27 -0.65 -3.09 10.46
N SER A 28 0.32 -2.21 10.14
CA SER A 28 0.45 -0.90 10.78
C SER A 28 -0.77 0.00 10.55
N ARG A 29 -1.31 0.03 9.31
CA ARG A 29 -2.49 0.82 8.98
C ARG A 29 -3.72 0.31 9.72
N ASP A 30 -3.91 -1.00 9.77
CA ASP A 30 -5.10 -1.58 10.37
C ASP A 30 -5.12 -1.38 11.89
N LEU A 31 -3.96 -1.49 12.55
CA LEU A 31 -3.81 -1.12 13.96
C LEU A 31 -4.08 0.38 14.19
N LEU A 32 -3.60 1.25 13.30
CA LEU A 32 -3.89 2.69 13.39
C LEU A 32 -5.40 2.97 13.31
N VAL A 33 -6.09 2.37 12.33
CA VAL A 33 -7.54 2.51 12.14
C VAL A 33 -8.30 2.00 13.36
N TRP A 34 -7.88 0.87 13.92
CA TRP A 34 -8.50 0.32 15.12
C TRP A 34 -8.35 1.25 16.33
N ASN A 35 -7.17 1.82 16.54
CA ASN A 35 -6.92 2.76 17.64
C ASN A 35 -7.64 4.11 17.47
N LEU A 36 -7.89 4.53 16.23
CA LEU A 36 -8.62 5.77 15.93
C LEU A 36 -10.14 5.58 15.95
N ALA A 37 -10.63 4.34 15.91
CA ALA A 37 -12.05 4.07 15.87
C ALA A 37 -12.73 4.39 17.23
N PRO A 38 -13.90 5.05 17.24
CA PRO A 38 -14.65 5.28 18.46
C PRO A 38 -15.15 3.97 19.06
N ALA A 39 -15.29 3.94 20.39
CA ALA A 39 -15.84 2.78 21.10
C ALA A 39 -17.24 2.42 20.56
N GLY A 40 -17.41 1.16 20.15
CA GLY A 40 -18.68 0.65 19.61
C GLY A 40 -18.91 0.91 18.11
N ALA A 41 -18.05 1.67 17.41
CA ALA A 41 -18.19 1.98 15.98
C ALA A 41 -17.07 1.42 15.09
N SER A 42 -16.18 0.58 15.64
CA SER A 42 -15.01 0.05 14.92
C SER A 42 -15.34 -0.68 13.62
N GLY A 43 -16.45 -1.44 13.59
CA GLY A 43 -16.90 -2.13 12.38
C GLY A 43 -17.30 -1.18 11.25
N ALA A 44 -17.95 -0.05 11.58
CA ALA A 44 -18.36 0.95 10.60
C ALA A 44 -17.16 1.73 10.04
N VAL A 45 -16.20 2.10 10.90
CA VAL A 45 -14.96 2.78 10.47
C VAL A 45 -14.11 1.86 9.61
N TYR A 46 -13.92 0.61 10.02
CA TYR A 46 -13.16 -0.37 9.24
C TYR A 46 -13.84 -0.63 7.88
N GLY A 47 -15.17 -0.78 7.86
CA GLY A 47 -15.95 -0.91 6.62
C GLY A 47 -15.79 0.29 5.68
N PHE A 48 -15.80 1.51 6.22
CA PHE A 48 -15.56 2.72 5.43
C PHE A 48 -14.15 2.75 4.83
N VAL A 49 -13.10 2.49 5.63
CA VAL A 49 -11.71 2.50 5.15
C VAL A 49 -11.48 1.41 4.10
N PHE A 50 -11.99 0.20 4.32
CA PHE A 50 -11.83 -0.91 3.39
C PHE A 50 -12.66 -0.75 2.12
N SER A 51 -13.74 0.04 2.13
CA SER A 51 -14.48 0.36 0.89
C SER A 51 -13.59 1.03 -0.15
N GLY A 52 -12.57 1.79 0.28
CA GLY A 52 -11.58 2.39 -0.61
C GLY A 52 -10.71 1.37 -1.34
N LEU A 53 -10.51 0.16 -0.79
CA LEU A 53 -9.72 -0.90 -1.44
C LEU A 53 -10.42 -1.41 -2.71
N GLY A 54 -11.75 -1.56 -2.68
CA GLY A 54 -12.54 -1.97 -3.84
C GLY A 54 -12.45 -0.93 -4.98
N ILE A 55 -12.52 0.34 -4.61
CA ILE A 55 -12.37 1.46 -5.56
C ILE A 55 -10.97 1.43 -6.17
N GLY A 56 -9.92 1.43 -5.34
CA GLY A 56 -8.54 1.43 -5.82
C GLY A 56 -8.22 0.23 -6.71
N SER A 57 -8.64 -0.97 -6.30
CA SER A 57 -8.42 -2.21 -7.07
C SER A 57 -9.17 -2.25 -8.40
N THR A 58 -10.26 -1.50 -8.54
CA THR A 58 -10.98 -1.36 -9.83
C THR A 58 -10.27 -0.36 -10.75
N PHE A 59 -9.73 0.74 -10.21
CA PHE A 59 -9.10 1.80 -11.02
C PHE A 59 -7.64 1.49 -11.41
N ILE A 60 -6.85 0.85 -10.54
CA ILE A 60 -5.43 0.56 -10.80
C ILE A 60 -5.19 -0.25 -12.08
N PRO A 61 -5.93 -1.34 -12.36
CA PRO A 61 -5.73 -2.16 -13.55
C PRO A 61 -5.98 -1.38 -14.85
N LEU A 62 -6.91 -0.43 -14.85
CA LEU A 62 -7.18 0.42 -16.01
C LEU A 62 -5.98 1.34 -16.30
N ILE A 63 -5.43 1.96 -15.26
CA ILE A 63 -4.26 2.84 -15.37
C ILE A 63 -3.04 2.04 -15.80
N TYR A 64 -2.76 0.92 -15.13
CA TYR A 64 -1.59 0.09 -15.44
C TYR A 64 -1.72 -0.58 -16.81
N GLY A 65 -2.92 -1.01 -17.18
CA GLY A 65 -3.21 -1.57 -18.50
C GLY A 65 -2.96 -0.57 -19.62
N TYR A 66 -3.28 0.71 -19.42
CA TYR A 66 -2.94 1.77 -20.37
C TYR A 66 -1.42 1.92 -20.53
N PHE A 67 -0.66 1.99 -19.42
CA PHE A 67 0.80 2.09 -19.47
C PHE A 67 1.48 0.89 -20.13
N LEU A 68 0.97 -0.32 -19.88
CA LEU A 68 1.43 -1.53 -20.56
C LEU A 68 1.11 -1.49 -22.07
N GLY A 69 -0.08 -0.99 -22.43
CA GLY A 69 -0.52 -0.87 -23.83
C GLY A 69 0.34 0.07 -24.68
N VAL A 70 0.93 1.12 -24.08
CA VAL A 70 1.81 2.07 -24.78
C VAL A 70 3.30 1.73 -24.67
N SER A 71 3.65 0.50 -24.26
CA SER A 71 5.04 0.05 -24.05
C SER A 71 5.82 0.86 -23.01
N MET A 72 5.12 1.45 -22.03
CA MET A 72 5.70 2.22 -20.92
C MET A 72 5.70 1.41 -19.61
N GLU A 73 6.23 0.18 -19.65
CA GLU A 73 6.22 -0.76 -18.52
C GLU A 73 6.89 -0.23 -17.24
N PHE A 74 7.95 0.58 -17.35
CA PHE A 74 8.62 1.15 -16.19
C PHE A 74 7.78 2.18 -15.43
N TYR A 75 6.81 2.84 -16.08
CA TYR A 75 5.95 3.85 -15.46
C TYR A 75 5.07 3.28 -14.34
N ILE A 76 4.79 1.99 -14.39
CA ILE A 76 3.97 1.29 -13.39
C ILE A 76 4.64 1.35 -12.00
N PHE A 77 5.96 1.20 -11.95
CA PHE A 77 6.72 1.27 -10.71
C PHE A 77 6.77 2.69 -10.15
N TYR A 78 6.89 3.70 -11.02
CA TYR A 78 6.85 5.10 -10.60
C TYR A 78 5.48 5.49 -10.05
N VAL A 79 4.39 5.13 -10.75
CA VAL A 79 3.02 5.40 -10.29
C VAL A 79 2.76 4.70 -8.96
N GLY A 80 3.11 3.41 -8.84
CA GLY A 80 2.96 2.66 -7.60
C GLY A 80 3.75 3.27 -6.44
N GLY A 81 5.01 3.66 -6.67
CA GLY A 81 5.85 4.32 -5.69
C GLY A 81 5.27 5.65 -5.21
N ILE A 82 4.79 6.49 -6.14
CA ILE A 82 4.15 7.77 -5.81
C ILE A 82 2.89 7.54 -4.97
N LEU A 83 2.05 6.58 -5.33
CA LEU A 83 0.82 6.28 -4.57
C LEU A 83 1.13 5.80 -3.14
N ILE A 84 2.15 4.96 -2.95
CA ILE A 84 2.58 4.51 -1.62
C ILE A 84 3.14 5.68 -0.80
N ILE A 85 3.94 6.55 -1.40
CA ILE A 85 4.48 7.74 -0.72
C ILE A 85 3.34 8.68 -0.32
N LEU A 86 2.39 8.94 -1.21
CA LEU A 86 1.21 9.75 -0.90
C LEU A 86 0.40 9.15 0.25
N ALA A 87 0.17 7.83 0.23
CA ALA A 87 -0.50 7.13 1.32
C ALA A 87 0.26 7.30 2.66
N ALA A 88 1.58 7.15 2.66
CA ALA A 88 2.41 7.34 3.85
C ALA A 88 2.34 8.78 4.38
N VAL A 89 2.37 9.78 3.50
CA VAL A 89 2.24 11.21 3.86
C VAL A 89 0.87 11.51 4.48
N ILE A 90 -0.21 10.91 3.95
CA ILE A 90 -1.57 11.09 4.50
C ILE A 90 -1.71 10.41 5.87
N ILE A 91 -1.10 9.24 6.04
CA ILE A 91 -1.17 8.46 7.30
C ILE A 91 -0.33 9.10 8.42
N TRP A 92 0.79 9.74 8.08
CA TRP A 92 1.74 10.29 9.05
C TRP A 92 1.11 11.24 10.11
N PRO A 93 0.27 12.22 9.74
CA PRO A 93 -0.46 13.05 10.71
C PRO A 93 -1.46 12.27 11.57
N ALA A 94 -2.09 11.23 11.00
CA ALA A 94 -3.04 10.40 11.72
C ALA A 94 -2.33 9.55 12.80
N GLY A 95 -1.12 9.06 12.51
CA GLY A 95 -0.26 8.37 13.48
C GLY A 95 0.02 9.19 14.74
N LYS A 96 0.39 10.47 14.59
CA LYS A 96 0.68 11.36 15.72
C LYS A 96 -0.50 11.53 16.68
N ARG A 97 -1.74 11.39 16.20
CA ARG A 97 -2.95 11.53 17.01
C ARG A 97 -3.17 10.32 17.93
N VAL A 98 -2.74 9.13 17.51
CA VAL A 98 -2.80 7.91 18.33
C VAL A 98 -1.78 7.98 19.46
N ASP A 99 -0.56 8.42 19.19
CA ASP A 99 0.50 8.55 20.21
C ASP A 99 0.15 9.56 21.31
N THR A 100 -0.65 10.58 20.98
CA THR A 100 -1.07 11.62 21.92
C THR A 100 -2.08 11.10 22.97
N TYR A 101 -2.91 10.11 22.61
CA TYR A 101 -3.89 9.50 23.54
C TYR A 101 -3.29 8.44 24.48
N ARG A 102 -2.05 8.01 24.22
CA ARG A 102 -1.35 6.97 24.98
C ARG A 102 -0.43 7.53 26.08
N ARG A 103 -0.37 8.86 26.24
CA ARG A 103 0.27 9.55 27.38
C ARG A 103 -0.78 9.96 28.39
#